data_AF-A0A9D6FQH3-F1
#
_entry.id   AF-A0A9D6FQH3-F1
#
_cell.length_a   1.000
_cell.length_b   1.000
_cell.length_c   1.000
_cell.angle_alpha   90.00
_cell.angle_beta   90.00
_cell.angle_gamma   90.00
#
_symmetry.space_group_name_H-M   'P 1'
#
loop_
_entity.id
_entity.type
_entity.pdbx_description
1 polymer ?
#
loop_
_entity_poly.entity_id
_entity_poly.type
_entity_poly.pdbx_seq_one_letter_code
_entity_poly.pdbx_strand_id
1 'polypeptide(L)'
;MSVYWDTSAILTLSAAVYAKLREGGRQFTLSHLTELELTSAVARVPVRRGTTRRKLERAVRAIHRSLEKMSLPKVLEPLFASARRLAAAHRLGGGDSLHLAAALLVQERIEETVEFASFDRILRAAAADRDLVLFPRGT
;
A
#
# COMPACT_ATOMS: atom_id res chain seq x y z
N MET A 1 23.79 12.20 7.46
CA MET A 1 23.73 11.56 6.13
C MET A 1 22.47 10.71 6.06
N SER A 2 21.61 10.95 5.08
CA SER A 2 20.34 10.22 4.90
C SER A 2 20.48 9.10 3.86
N VAL A 3 19.76 8.00 4.05
CA VAL A 3 19.75 6.85 3.13
C VAL A 3 18.31 6.63 2.67
N TYR A 4 18.11 6.53 1.34
CA TYR A 4 16.79 6.27 0.75
C TYR A 4 16.60 4.77 0.52
N TRP A 5 15.49 4.20 1.00
CA TRP A 5 15.18 2.77 0.89
C TRP A 5 13.98 2.49 0.01
N ASP A 6 14.17 1.57 -0.93
CA ASP A 6 13.11 0.97 -1.72
C ASP A 6 12.53 -0.26 -1.01
N THR A 7 11.50 -0.86 -1.60
CA THR A 7 10.82 -2.03 -1.02
C THR A 7 11.74 -3.24 -0.94
N SER A 8 12.61 -3.44 -1.93
CA SER A 8 13.50 -4.60 -2.00
C SER A 8 14.55 -4.57 -0.88
N ALA A 9 15.10 -3.39 -0.56
CA ALA A 9 16.00 -3.20 0.57
C ALA A 9 15.29 -3.54 1.89
N ILE A 10 14.02 -3.14 2.07
CA ILE A 10 13.27 -3.37 3.31
C ILE A 10 12.86 -4.83 3.49
N LEU A 11 12.42 -5.51 2.43
CA LEU A 11 11.99 -6.91 2.55
C LEU A 11 13.13 -7.87 2.89
N THR A 12 14.37 -7.49 2.60
CA THR A 12 15.57 -8.29 2.90
C THR A 12 16.19 -7.97 4.26
N LEU A 13 15.71 -6.92 4.93
CA LEU A 13 16.23 -6.48 6.22
C LEU A 13 15.78 -7.37 7.38
N SER A 14 16.74 -7.96 8.06
CA SER A 14 16.49 -8.59 9.36
C SER A 14 16.40 -7.54 10.47
N ALA A 15 15.68 -7.86 11.55
CA ALA A 15 15.58 -6.99 12.73
C ALA A 15 16.97 -6.65 13.34
N ALA A 16 17.91 -7.59 13.30
CA ALA A 16 19.28 -7.40 13.79
C ALA A 16 20.07 -6.42 12.92
N VAL A 17 19.91 -6.48 11.60
CA VAL A 17 20.55 -5.54 10.67
C VAL A 17 19.93 -4.14 10.83
N TYR A 18 18.61 -4.04 10.96
CA TYR A 18 17.92 -2.78 11.22
C TYR A 18 18.36 -2.11 12.54
N ALA A 19 18.54 -2.89 13.61
CA ALA A 19 19.02 -2.38 14.89
C ALA A 19 20.43 -1.77 14.79
N LYS A 20 21.38 -2.49 14.19
CA LYS A 20 22.75 -1.98 13.95
C LYS A 20 22.78 -0.72 13.09
N LEU A 21 21.90 -0.63 12.10
CA LEU A 21 21.81 0.55 11.24
C LEU A 21 21.27 1.79 11.97
N ARG A 22 20.42 1.60 12.99
CA ARG A 22 19.94 2.70 13.85
C ARG A 22 20.99 3.23 14.82
N GLU A 23 21.90 2.39 15.30
CA GLU A 23 22.96 2.79 16.23
C GLU A 23 23.92 3.83 15.62
N GLY A 24 24.06 3.84 14.29
CA GLY A 24 24.94 4.77 13.58
C GLY A 24 24.38 6.18 13.34
N GLY A 25 23.25 6.55 13.92
CA GLY A 25 22.68 7.91 13.82
C GLY A 25 22.24 8.34 12.41
N ARG A 26 22.12 7.40 11.46
CA ARG A 26 21.66 7.66 10.08
C ARG A 26 20.15 7.86 10.04
N GLN A 27 19.72 8.82 9.23
CA GLN A 27 18.31 9.06 8.97
C GLN A 27 17.86 8.25 7.75
N PHE A 28 16.77 7.51 7.87
CA PHE A 28 16.22 6.70 6.77
C PHE A 28 15.00 7.40 6.19
N THR A 29 14.97 7.49 4.87
CA THR A 29 13.88 8.08 4.08
C THR A 29 13.35 7.01 3.14
N LEU A 30 12.05 6.99 2.91
CA LEU A 30 11.40 6.12 1.94
C LEU A 30 10.26 6.87 1.27
N SER A 31 9.79 6.35 0.15
CA SER A 31 8.60 6.89 -0.51
C SER A 31 7.32 6.28 0.04
N HIS A 32 6.21 6.98 -0.14
CA HIS A 32 4.90 6.41 0.11
C HIS A 32 4.59 5.19 -0.78
N LEU A 33 5.24 5.07 -1.95
CA LEU A 33 5.15 3.87 -2.79
C LEU A 33 5.79 2.66 -2.09
N THR A 34 6.96 2.85 -1.48
CA THR A 34 7.63 1.82 -0.68
C THR A 34 6.75 1.31 0.45
N GLU A 35 6.13 2.22 1.21
CA GLU A 35 5.19 1.85 2.28
C GLU A 35 3.98 1.07 1.75
N LEU A 36 3.42 1.51 0.63
CA LEU A 36 2.27 0.90 -0.01
C LEU A 36 2.58 -0.52 -0.51
N GLU A 37 3.74 -0.73 -1.12
CA GLU A 37 4.19 -2.04 -1.58
C GLU A 37 4.41 -3.02 -0.43
N LEU A 38 5.01 -2.58 0.69
CA LEU A 38 5.14 -3.40 1.89
C LEU A 38 3.78 -3.80 2.47
N THR A 39 2.84 -2.86 2.51
CA THR A 39 1.46 -3.10 2.97
C THR A 39 0.76 -4.14 2.10
N SER A 40 0.86 -3.98 0.79
CA SER A 40 0.36 -4.91 -0.22
C SER A 40 0.98 -6.31 -0.05
N ALA A 41 2.31 -6.40 0.09
CA ALA A 41 3.03 -7.66 0.23
C ALA A 41 2.53 -8.47 1.43
N VAL A 42 2.33 -7.80 2.58
CA VAL A 42 1.81 -8.42 3.80
C VAL A 42 0.34 -8.83 3.64
N ALA A 43 -0.50 -7.98 3.04
CA ALA A 43 -1.91 -8.29 2.82
C ALA A 43 -2.10 -9.52 1.90
N ARG A 44 -1.18 -9.74 0.97
CA ARG A 44 -1.19 -10.86 0.00
C ARG A 44 -0.65 -12.17 0.57
N VAL A 45 -0.08 -12.19 1.77
CA VAL A 45 0.32 -13.45 2.43
C VAL A 45 -0.91 -14.37 2.60
N PRO A 46 -0.86 -15.62 2.11
CA PRO A 46 -1.97 -16.56 2.25
C PRO A 46 -2.24 -16.89 3.73
N VAL A 47 -3.52 -16.90 4.12
CA VAL A 47 -3.95 -17.40 5.43
C VAL A 47 -3.81 -18.93 5.41
N ARG A 48 -2.76 -19.46 6.04
CA ARG A 48 -2.50 -20.90 6.23
C ARG A 48 -2.17 -21.16 7.71
N ARG A 49 -2.15 -22.44 8.13
CA ARG A 49 -1.88 -22.87 9.52
C ARG A 49 -0.78 -22.02 10.18
N GLY A 50 -1.15 -21.21 11.18
CA GLY A 50 -0.25 -20.29 11.91
C GLY A 50 -0.44 -18.79 11.64
N THR A 51 -0.99 -18.40 10.48
CA THR A 51 -1.24 -17.00 10.08
C THR A 51 -2.74 -16.74 10.02
N THR A 52 -3.23 -15.76 10.79
CA THR A 52 -4.65 -15.35 10.80
C THR A 52 -4.82 -13.95 10.22
N ARG A 53 -6.01 -13.60 9.72
CA ARG A 53 -6.34 -12.24 9.24
C ARG A 53 -5.99 -11.18 10.28
N ARG A 54 -6.32 -11.43 11.56
CA ARG A 54 -5.99 -10.56 12.69
C ARG A 54 -4.48 -10.39 12.91
N LYS A 55 -3.66 -11.41 12.63
CA LYS A 55 -2.19 -11.30 12.65
C LYS A 55 -1.67 -10.43 11.50
N LEU A 56 -2.22 -10.57 10.30
CA LEU A 56 -1.85 -9.76 9.13
C LEU A 56 -2.20 -8.28 9.34
N GLU A 57 -3.40 -7.98 9.84
CA GLU A 57 -3.78 -6.60 10.20
C GLU A 57 -2.88 -6.01 11.28
N ARG A 58 -2.46 -6.82 12.26
CA ARG A 58 -1.51 -6.39 13.30
C ARG A 58 -0.12 -6.11 12.70
N ALA A 59 0.32 -6.91 11.73
CA ALA A 59 1.57 -6.70 11.01
C ALA A 59 1.54 -5.40 10.19
N VAL A 60 0.45 -5.14 9.45
CA VAL A 60 0.25 -3.87 8.73
C VAL A 60 0.31 -2.68 9.69
N ARG A 61 -0.42 -2.73 10.81
CA ARG A 61 -0.35 -1.67 11.83
C ARG A 61 1.05 -1.50 12.43
N ALA A 62 1.82 -2.59 12.57
CA ALA A 62 3.18 -2.52 13.08
C ALA A 62 4.15 -1.88 12.06
N ILE A 63 3.96 -2.18 10.77
CA ILE A 63 4.70 -1.53 9.69
C ILE A 63 4.43 -0.03 9.70
N HIS A 64 3.16 0.40 9.68
CA HIS A 64 2.82 1.84 9.72
C HIS A 64 3.49 2.55 10.90
N ARG A 65 3.39 2.03 12.13
CA ARG A 65 4.06 2.61 13.31
C ARG A 65 5.59 2.65 13.22
N SER A 66 6.18 1.72 12.47
CA SER A 66 7.63 1.67 12.26
C SER A 66 8.07 2.71 11.23
N LEU A 67 7.22 2.97 10.23
CA LEU A 67 7.43 3.94 9.17
C LEU A 67 7.10 5.38 9.59
N GLU A 68 6.21 5.60 10.56
CA GLU A 68 5.96 6.91 11.20
C GLU A 68 7.24 7.55 11.78
N LYS A 69 8.25 6.73 12.08
CA LYS A 69 9.57 7.19 12.56
C LYS A 69 10.52 7.60 11.42
N MET A 70 10.07 7.51 10.17
CA MET A 70 10.83 7.81 8.94
C MET A 70 10.20 9.02 8.23
N SER A 71 11.01 9.83 7.55
CA SER A 71 10.51 11.04 6.89
C SER A 71 9.83 10.69 5.56
N LEU A 72 8.54 11.03 5.43
CA LEU A 72 7.73 10.84 4.22
C LEU A 72 7.41 12.21 3.56
N PRO A 73 7.53 12.36 2.23
CA PRO A 73 7.16 13.60 1.54
C PRO A 73 5.63 13.90 1.60
N LYS A 74 5.21 15.10 1.98
CA LYS A 74 3.80 15.41 2.33
C LYS A 74 2.81 15.58 1.15
N VAL A 75 3.28 15.82 -0.07
CA VAL A 75 2.44 16.32 -1.19
C VAL A 75 1.37 15.33 -1.70
N LEU A 76 1.50 14.04 -1.43
CA LEU A 76 0.56 12.99 -1.89
C LEU A 76 -0.03 12.15 -0.75
N GLU A 77 0.15 12.57 0.50
CA GLU A 77 -0.17 11.77 1.68
C GLU A 77 -1.64 11.26 1.73
N PRO A 78 -2.68 12.05 1.37
CA PRO A 78 -4.06 11.56 1.37
C PRO A 78 -4.32 10.44 0.35
N LEU A 79 -3.71 10.56 -0.84
CA LEU A 79 -3.83 9.55 -1.91
C LEU A 79 -3.19 8.23 -1.46
N PHE A 80 -1.99 8.29 -0.90
CA PHE A 80 -1.29 7.11 -0.39
C PHE A 80 -1.93 6.52 0.87
N ALA A 81 -2.53 7.34 1.73
CA ALA A 81 -3.37 6.85 2.83
C ALA A 81 -4.58 6.06 2.30
N SER A 82 -5.23 6.54 1.24
CA SER A 82 -6.32 5.82 0.59
C SER A 82 -5.84 4.50 -0.04
N ALA A 83 -4.73 4.54 -0.77
CA ALA A 83 -4.12 3.36 -1.39
C ALA A 83 -3.76 2.28 -0.35
N ARG A 84 -3.20 2.65 0.81
CA ARG A 84 -2.88 1.70 1.89
C ARG A 84 -4.12 0.98 2.42
N ARG A 85 -5.23 1.71 2.61
CA ARG A 85 -6.51 1.11 3.04
C ARG A 85 -7.05 0.15 1.99
N LEU A 86 -6.95 0.50 0.71
CA LEU A 86 -7.38 -0.37 -0.41
C LEU A 86 -6.53 -1.64 -0.49
N ALA A 87 -5.20 -1.50 -0.39
CA ALA A 87 -4.26 -2.63 -0.36
C ALA A 87 -4.62 -3.64 0.73
N ALA A 88 -4.89 -3.15 1.94
CA ALA A 88 -5.24 -4.00 3.08
C ALA A 88 -6.63 -4.65 2.95
N ALA A 89 -7.63 -3.91 2.47
CA ALA A 89 -9.00 -4.40 2.33
C ALA A 89 -9.09 -5.50 1.25
N HIS A 90 -8.49 -5.23 0.10
CA HIS A 90 -8.68 -5.99 -1.14
C HIS A 90 -7.50 -6.89 -1.53
N ARG A 91 -6.42 -6.86 -0.73
CA ARG A 91 -5.18 -7.63 -0.99
C ARG A 91 -4.56 -7.31 -2.36
N LEU A 92 -4.66 -6.04 -2.76
CA LEU A 92 -4.14 -5.53 -4.03
C LEU A 92 -2.62 -5.31 -3.98
N GLY A 93 -1.99 -5.31 -5.16
CA GLY A 93 -0.61 -4.85 -5.35
C GLY A 93 -0.44 -3.37 -5.00
N GLY A 94 0.79 -2.91 -4.75
CA GLY A 94 1.03 -1.50 -4.43
C GLY A 94 0.61 -0.56 -5.56
N GLY A 95 1.01 -0.87 -6.80
CA GLY A 95 0.56 -0.14 -7.99
C GLY A 95 -0.95 -0.18 -8.19
N ASP A 96 -1.57 -1.36 -8.09
CA ASP A 96 -3.02 -1.53 -8.23
C ASP A 96 -3.81 -0.72 -7.21
N SER A 97 -3.33 -0.70 -5.97
CA SER A 97 -3.94 0.07 -4.89
C SER A 97 -3.84 1.57 -5.12
N LEU A 98 -2.72 2.03 -5.68
CA LEU A 98 -2.52 3.44 -6.03
C LEU A 98 -3.41 3.85 -7.21
N HIS A 99 -3.53 3.01 -8.24
CA HIS A 99 -4.42 3.24 -9.37
C HIS A 99 -5.89 3.32 -8.93
N LEU A 100 -6.33 2.42 -8.04
CA LEU A 100 -7.69 2.46 -7.50
C LEU A 100 -7.92 3.71 -6.63
N ALA A 101 -6.95 4.07 -5.79
CA ALA A 101 -7.01 5.30 -4.99
C ALA A 101 -7.11 6.56 -5.87
N ALA A 102 -6.36 6.60 -6.97
CA ALA A 102 -6.37 7.72 -7.90
C ALA A 102 -7.71 7.81 -8.63
N ALA A 103 -8.28 6.69 -9.08
CA ALA A 103 -9.59 6.68 -9.73
C ALA A 103 -10.70 7.19 -8.81
N LEU A 104 -10.71 6.78 -7.54
CA LEU A 104 -11.66 7.28 -6.55
C LEU A 104 -11.49 8.78 -6.30
N LEU A 105 -10.25 9.27 -6.21
CA LEU A 105 -9.98 10.70 -6.06
C LEU A 105 -10.44 11.51 -7.28
N VAL A 106 -10.34 10.96 -8.49
CA VAL A 106 -10.88 11.60 -9.70
C VAL A 106 -12.40 11.64 -9.61
N GLN A 107 -13.06 10.53 -9.25
CA GLN A 107 -14.52 10.46 -9.09
C GLN A 107 -15.06 11.45 -8.04
N GLU A 108 -14.30 11.70 -6.97
CA GLU A 108 -14.64 12.71 -5.95
C GLU A 108 -14.50 14.16 -6.46
N ARG A 109 -13.71 14.40 -7.51
CA ARG A 109 -13.34 15.74 -7.99
C ARG A 109 -14.03 16.17 -9.27
N ILE A 110 -14.55 15.24 -10.05
CA ILE A 110 -15.25 15.53 -11.29
C ILE A 110 -16.75 15.28 -11.13
N GLU A 111 -17.58 16.06 -11.81
CA GLU A 111 -19.04 15.89 -11.80
C GLU A 111 -19.50 14.72 -12.68
N GLU A 112 -18.62 14.27 -13.59
CA GLU A 112 -18.89 13.14 -14.49
C GLU A 112 -18.63 11.79 -13.81
N THR A 113 -19.27 10.74 -14.33
CA THR A 113 -18.99 9.37 -13.87
C THR A 113 -17.65 8.90 -14.42
N VAL A 114 -16.75 8.47 -13.53
CA VAL A 114 -15.47 7.84 -13.91
C VAL A 114 -15.71 6.37 -14.18
N GLU A 115 -15.40 5.93 -15.40
CA GLU A 115 -15.34 4.50 -15.71
C GLU A 115 -13.93 3.93 -15.43
N PHE A 116 -13.86 2.82 -14.71
CA PHE A 116 -12.62 2.17 -14.31
C PHE A 116 -12.30 0.99 -15.23
N ALA A 117 -11.22 1.13 -16.01
CA ALA A 117 -10.74 0.12 -16.94
C ALA A 117 -9.51 -0.63 -16.38
N SER A 118 -9.63 -1.94 -16.26
CA SER A 118 -8.52 -2.84 -15.92
C SER A 118 -8.80 -4.24 -16.46
N PHE A 119 -7.77 -4.99 -16.84
CA PHE A 119 -7.86 -6.42 -17.18
C PHE A 119 -7.60 -7.33 -15.97
N ASP A 120 -7.14 -6.78 -14.85
CA ASP A 120 -6.94 -7.53 -13.63
C ASP A 120 -8.28 -7.75 -12.92
N ARG A 121 -8.70 -9.02 -12.81
CA ARG A 121 -10.00 -9.40 -12.22
C ARG A 121 -10.12 -9.02 -10.74
N ILE A 122 -9.03 -9.07 -9.99
CA ILE A 122 -9.03 -8.73 -8.55
C ILE A 122 -9.18 -7.21 -8.40
N LEU A 123 -8.46 -6.44 -9.21
CA LEU A 123 -8.56 -4.98 -9.21
C LEU A 123 -9.94 -4.50 -9.69
N ARG A 124 -10.52 -5.15 -10.71
CA ARG A 124 -11.91 -4.87 -11.14
C ARG A 124 -12.93 -5.15 -10.03
N ALA A 125 -12.81 -6.27 -9.34
CA ALA A 125 -13.69 -6.59 -8.21
C ALA A 125 -13.55 -5.57 -7.08
N ALA A 126 -12.32 -5.14 -6.77
CA ALA A 126 -12.07 -4.10 -5.78
C ALA A 126 -12.61 -2.73 -6.19
N ALA A 127 -12.57 -2.39 -7.49
CA ALA A 127 -13.16 -1.16 -8.01
C ALA A 127 -14.70 -1.18 -7.92
N ALA A 128 -15.33 -2.31 -8.27
CA ALA A 128 -16.77 -2.48 -8.13
C ALA A 128 -17.25 -2.41 -6.66
N ASP A 129 -16.48 -2.96 -5.71
CA ASP A 129 -16.74 -2.81 -4.26
C ASP A 129 -16.69 -1.35 -3.78
N ARG A 130 -16.07 -0.45 -4.55
CA ARG A 130 -15.98 0.99 -4.26
C ARG A 130 -16.84 1.82 -5.18
N ASP A 131 -17.91 1.22 -5.69
CA ASP A 131 -18.95 1.86 -6.51
C ASP A 131 -18.43 2.53 -7.79
N LEU A 132 -17.24 2.16 -8.27
CA LEU A 132 -16.77 2.59 -9.58
C LEU A 132 -17.46 1.79 -10.69
N VAL A 133 -17.89 2.49 -11.74
CA VAL A 133 -18.45 1.86 -12.94
C VAL A 133 -17.32 1.18 -13.71
N LEU A 134 -17.44 -0.12 -14.00
CA LEU A 134 -16.40 -0.85 -14.72
C LEU A 134 -16.52 -0.69 -16.24
N PHE A 135 -15.37 -0.54 -16.91
CA PHE A 135 -15.27 -0.58 -18.37
C PHE A 135 -14.35 -1.72 -18.84
N PRO A 136 -14.74 -2.51 -19.86
CA PRO A 136 -16.09 -2.62 -20.39
C PRO A 136 -17.04 -3.24 -19.35
N ARG A 137 -18.35 -3.02 -19.48
CA ARG A 137 -19.35 -3.62 -18.57
C ARG A 137 -19.48 -5.14 -18.85
N GLY A 138 -19.53 -5.97 -17.80
CA GLY A 138 -19.96 -7.38 -17.90
C GLY A 138 -18.88 -8.43 -18.24
N THR A 139 -17.63 -8.26 -17.82
CA THR A 139 -16.53 -9.25 -17.98
C THR A 139 -16.23 -10.05 -16.73
#